data_AF-A0A7C0YBP2-F1
#
_entry.id   AF-A0A7C0YBP2-F1
#
_cell.length_a   1.000
_cell.length_b   1.000
_cell.length_c   1.000
_cell.angle_alpha   90.00
_cell.angle_beta   90.00
_cell.angle_gamma   90.00
#
_symmetry.space_group_name_H-M   'P 1'
#
loop_
_entity.id
_entity.type
_entity.pdbx_description
1 polymer ?
#
loop_
_entity_poly.entity_id
_entity_poly.type
_entity_poly.pdbx_seq_one_letter_code
_entity_poly.pdbx_strand_id
1 'polypeptide(L)'
;MHGMKHRRYIVHMLTEGGALVSTLTIRTHKGQLIMTQGKIVEYIDQGKIICSLCLQDKGNRLHLLTTSNREVNLSPKRALLISETSFDTSKSREELLEYLKRTEALRKALKEEVNPKELWELVHGEREIFDNKYLAELCFGEPVTDHHVSALVRALFEDRLHFDSRMASS
;
A
#
# COMPACT_ATOMS: atom_id res chain seq x y z
N MET A 1 17.73 -22.53 -11.30
CA MET A 1 17.48 -21.23 -10.63
C MET A 1 16.07 -20.79 -10.99
N HIS A 2 15.11 -20.98 -10.10
CA HIS A 2 13.71 -20.62 -10.37
C HIS A 2 13.55 -19.10 -10.28
N GLY A 3 13.35 -18.45 -11.44
CA GLY A 3 13.05 -17.04 -11.54
C GLY A 3 11.84 -16.69 -10.68
N MET A 4 12.09 -15.90 -9.63
CA MET A 4 11.03 -15.40 -8.77
C MET A 4 10.16 -14.44 -9.62
N LYS A 5 9.02 -14.92 -10.12
CA LYS A 5 8.00 -14.07 -10.72
C LYS A 5 7.49 -13.10 -9.66
N HIS A 6 7.84 -11.82 -9.82
CA HIS A 6 7.43 -10.74 -8.94
C HIS A 6 6.10 -10.17 -9.45
N ARG A 7 5.08 -10.12 -8.59
CA ARG A 7 3.85 -9.38 -8.88
C ARG A 7 4.10 -7.91 -8.54
N ARG A 8 3.97 -7.05 -9.55
CA ARG A 8 3.84 -5.60 -9.35
C ARG A 8 2.35 -5.32 -9.28
N TYR A 9 1.89 -4.62 -8.25
CA TYR A 9 0.57 -4.00 -8.33
C TYR A 9 0.73 -2.79 -9.24
N ILE A 10 0.19 -2.88 -10.45
CA ILE A 10 0.24 -1.80 -11.42
C ILE A 10 -1.14 -1.16 -11.36
N VAL A 11 -1.17 0.08 -10.91
CA VAL A 11 -2.36 0.92 -11.00
C VAL A 11 -2.32 1.59 -12.35
N HIS A 12 -3.11 1.10 -13.31
CA HIS A 12 -3.17 1.66 -14.65
C HIS A 12 -4.03 2.92 -14.66
N MET A 13 -3.61 3.95 -15.39
CA MET A 13 -4.47 5.12 -15.62
C MET A 13 -5.46 4.83 -16.75
N LEU A 14 -6.71 5.23 -16.55
CA LEU A 14 -7.81 5.16 -17.51
C LEU A 14 -8.07 6.54 -18.12
N THR A 15 -8.71 6.60 -19.29
CA THR A 15 -9.25 7.87 -19.84
C THR A 15 -10.72 8.06 -19.56
N GLU A 16 -11.23 9.25 -19.88
CA GLU A 16 -12.66 9.60 -19.86
C GLU A 16 -13.56 8.62 -20.66
N GLY A 17 -12.99 7.79 -21.56
CA GLY A 17 -13.69 6.72 -22.28
C GLY A 17 -13.40 5.29 -21.81
N GLY A 18 -12.69 5.10 -20.69
CA GLY A 18 -12.30 3.78 -20.16
C GLY A 18 -11.19 3.07 -20.95
N ALA A 19 -10.62 3.72 -21.96
CA ALA A 19 -9.48 3.20 -22.72
C ALA A 19 -8.16 3.50 -22.00
N LEU A 20 -7.23 2.53 -22.02
CA LEU A 20 -5.91 2.64 -21.39
C LEU A 20 -5.01 3.50 -22.27
N VAL A 21 -4.67 4.72 -21.85
CA VAL A 21 -3.92 5.70 -22.67
C VAL A 21 -2.47 5.86 -22.27
N SER A 22 -2.12 5.53 -21.03
CA SER A 22 -0.74 5.49 -20.56
C SER A 22 -0.64 4.52 -19.36
N THR A 23 0.51 3.87 -19.21
CA THR A 23 0.74 2.97 -18.08
C THR A 23 1.51 3.72 -17.00
N LEU A 24 0.80 4.31 -16.04
CA LEU A 24 1.43 4.65 -14.77
C LEU A 24 1.80 3.33 -14.08
N THR A 25 3.09 3.08 -13.90
CA THR A 25 3.52 1.92 -13.11
C THR A 25 3.83 2.38 -11.70
N ILE A 26 2.82 2.45 -10.84
CA ILE A 26 3.08 2.66 -9.42
C ILE A 26 3.95 1.52 -8.90
N ARG A 27 5.20 1.83 -8.53
CA ARG A 27 6.09 0.84 -7.92
C ARG A 27 5.90 0.88 -6.41
N THR A 28 5.40 -0.22 -5.86
CA THR A 28 5.60 -0.50 -4.43
C THR A 28 7.09 -0.83 -4.24
N HIS A 29 7.74 -0.19 -3.26
CA HIS A 29 9.18 -0.30 -3.08
C HIS A 29 9.58 -1.78 -2.93
N LYS A 30 10.67 -2.14 -3.62
CA LYS A 30 11.23 -3.50 -3.68
C LYS A 30 11.55 -4.02 -2.29
N GLY A 31 11.29 -5.32 -2.10
CA GLY A 31 11.83 -6.10 -1.01
C GLY A 31 13.36 -6.08 -1.01
N GLN A 32 13.92 -5.34 -0.08
CA GLN A 32 15.23 -5.59 0.47
C GLN A 32 15.01 -6.49 1.70
N LEU A 33 16.01 -7.29 2.08
CA LEU A 33 16.01 -8.15 3.27
C LEU A 33 15.88 -7.29 4.53
N ILE A 34 14.68 -6.81 4.82
CA ILE A 34 14.37 -5.95 5.95
C ILE A 34 13.51 -6.81 6.86
N MET A 35 13.96 -6.98 8.11
CA MET A 35 13.16 -7.60 9.16
C MET A 35 11.79 -6.92 9.21
N THR A 36 10.73 -7.64 8.81
CA THR A 36 9.38 -7.06 8.71
C THR A 36 8.71 -6.95 10.08
N GLN A 37 9.26 -7.60 11.11
CA GLN A 37 8.70 -7.56 12.46
C GLN A 37 8.58 -6.11 12.98
N GLY A 38 7.44 -5.81 13.59
CA GLY A 38 7.08 -4.48 14.06
C GLY A 38 6.55 -3.55 12.98
N LYS A 39 6.65 -3.89 11.70
CA LYS A 39 6.17 -3.03 10.61
C LYS A 39 4.68 -3.24 10.35
N ILE A 40 4.02 -2.20 9.90
CA ILE A 40 2.68 -2.29 9.31
C ILE A 40 2.80 -2.95 7.95
N VAL A 41 2.05 -4.02 7.74
CA VAL A 41 1.93 -4.74 6.48
C VAL A 41 0.50 -4.59 6.00
N GLU A 42 0.35 -4.04 4.81
CA GLU A 42 -0.94 -3.94 4.13
C GLU A 42 -1.02 -4.97 3.00
N TYR A 43 -2.19 -5.57 2.83
CA TYR A 43 -2.45 -6.53 1.76
C TYR A 43 -3.91 -6.47 1.34
N ILE A 44 -4.22 -7.00 0.16
CA ILE A 44 -5.59 -7.05 -0.33
C ILE A 44 -6.23 -8.39 0.07
N ASP A 45 -7.42 -8.30 0.64
CA ASP A 45 -8.29 -9.44 0.91
C ASP A 45 -9.75 -9.05 0.63
N GLN A 46 -10.46 -9.89 -0.12
CA GLN A 46 -11.87 -9.67 -0.49
C GLN A 46 -12.16 -8.26 -1.05
N GLY A 47 -11.26 -7.74 -1.89
CA GLY A 47 -11.41 -6.42 -2.52
C GLY A 47 -11.21 -5.24 -1.57
N LYS A 48 -10.61 -5.46 -0.38
CA LYS A 48 -10.30 -4.42 0.60
C LYS A 48 -8.83 -4.46 0.97
N ILE A 49 -8.25 -3.29 1.26
CA ILE A 49 -6.92 -3.19 1.84
C ILE A 49 -7.04 -3.46 3.35
N ILE A 50 -6.32 -4.47 3.82
CA ILE A 50 -6.25 -4.87 5.22
C ILE A 50 -4.97 -4.30 5.83
N CYS A 51 -5.10 -3.51 6.89
CA CYS A 51 -3.99 -3.03 7.70
C CYS A 51 -3.70 -3.98 8.85
N SER A 52 -2.43 -4.34 9.00
CA SER A 52 -1.98 -5.30 10.01
C SER A 52 -0.56 -4.99 10.50
N LEU A 53 -0.22 -5.47 11.69
CA LEU A 53 1.11 -5.37 12.29
C LEU A 53 1.82 -6.72 12.17
N CYS A 54 3.04 -6.74 11.67
CA CYS A 54 3.83 -7.96 11.63
C CYS A 54 4.40 -8.29 13.02
N LEU A 55 3.87 -9.34 13.65
CA LEU A 55 4.34 -9.84 14.94
C LEU A 55 5.65 -10.65 14.79
N GLN A 56 5.81 -11.34 13.67
CA GLN A 56 6.98 -12.17 13.42
C GLN A 56 7.22 -12.33 11.91
N ASP A 57 8.48 -12.18 11.50
CA ASP A 57 8.93 -12.48 10.14
C ASP A 57 9.74 -13.78 10.13
N LYS A 58 9.25 -14.81 9.43
CA LYS A 58 9.94 -16.10 9.24
C LYS A 58 10.61 -16.22 7.87
N GLY A 59 10.75 -15.11 7.13
CA GLY A 59 11.33 -15.04 5.79
C GLY A 59 10.40 -15.53 4.68
N ASN A 60 9.77 -16.70 4.83
CA ASN A 60 8.78 -17.22 3.86
C ASN A 60 7.32 -16.92 4.26
N ARG A 61 7.10 -16.44 5.49
CA ARG A 61 5.79 -16.26 6.10
C ARG A 61 5.84 -15.14 7.14
N LEU A 62 4.93 -14.18 7.01
CA LEU A 62 4.70 -13.11 7.97
C LEU A 62 3.54 -13.51 8.88
N HIS A 63 3.75 -13.41 10.19
CA HIS A 63 2.69 -13.56 11.18
C HIS A 63 2.14 -12.18 11.53
N LEU A 64 0.88 -11.93 11.20
CA LEU A 64 0.29 -10.60 11.23
C LEU A 64 -0.87 -10.52 12.22
N LEU A 65 -0.96 -9.42 12.95
CA LEU A 65 -2.11 -9.01 13.75
C LEU A 65 -2.94 -7.99 12.98
N THR A 66 -4.24 -8.25 12.79
CA THR A 66 -5.17 -7.32 12.15
C THR A 66 -5.85 -6.40 13.17
N THR A 67 -6.40 -5.27 12.69
CA THR A 67 -7.25 -4.36 13.50
C THR A 67 -8.48 -5.04 14.11
N SER A 68 -8.91 -6.17 13.55
CA SER A 68 -10.01 -7.02 14.06
C SER A 68 -9.59 -7.99 15.18
N ASN A 69 -8.36 -7.86 15.71
CA ASN A 69 -7.77 -8.76 16.69
C ASN A 69 -7.61 -10.22 16.20
N ARG A 70 -7.56 -10.42 14.88
CA ARG A 70 -7.25 -11.72 14.27
C ARG A 70 -5.78 -11.81 13.92
N GLU A 71 -5.20 -12.97 14.16
CA GLU A 71 -3.88 -13.34 13.68
C GLU A 71 -3.96 -14.14 12.39
N VAL A 72 -3.13 -13.78 11.42
CA VAL A 72 -3.11 -14.42 10.10
C VAL A 72 -1.67 -14.65 9.65
N ASN A 73 -1.49 -15.66 8.79
CA ASN A 73 -0.23 -15.89 8.12
C ASN A 73 -0.31 -15.38 6.68
N LEU A 74 0.63 -14.52 6.29
CA LEU A 74 0.71 -13.95 4.95
C LEU A 74 2.03 -14.37 4.30
N SER A 75 1.98 -14.80 3.04
CA SER A 75 3.22 -14.89 2.24
C SER A 75 3.73 -13.46 2.00
N PRO A 76 5.04 -13.16 2.18
CA PRO A 76 5.59 -11.84 1.89
C PRO A 76 5.26 -11.34 0.47
N LYS A 77 5.08 -12.25 -0.49
CA LYS A 77 4.69 -11.94 -1.88
C LYS A 77 3.29 -11.33 -2.02
N ARG A 78 2.44 -11.42 -0.99
CA ARG A 78 1.08 -10.83 -0.97
C ARG A 78 1.06 -9.44 -0.34
N ALA A 79 2.15 -8.97 0.26
CA ALA A 79 2.22 -7.62 0.82
C ALA A 79 2.09 -6.59 -0.31
N LEU A 80 1.22 -5.61 -0.09
CA LEU A 80 1.01 -4.45 -0.95
C LEU A 80 1.94 -3.31 -0.52
N LEU A 81 1.91 -2.95 0.76
CA LEU A 81 2.79 -1.95 1.37
C LEU A 81 3.37 -2.51 2.67
N ILE A 82 4.61 -2.13 2.95
CA ILE A 82 5.29 -2.39 4.22
C ILE A 82 5.83 -1.05 4.70
N SER A 83 5.50 -0.65 5.93
CA SER A 83 5.97 0.62 6.48
C SER A 83 7.49 0.63 6.67
N GLU A 84 8.09 1.80 6.55
CA GLU A 84 9.48 2.02 6.94
C GLU A 84 9.62 1.95 8.47
N THR A 85 8.69 2.59 9.17
CA THR A 85 8.63 2.63 10.63
C THR A 85 8.19 1.29 11.25
N SER A 86 8.72 0.98 12.43
CA SER A 86 8.39 -0.21 13.20
C SER A 86 7.91 0.13 14.61
N PHE A 87 6.97 -0.66 15.12
CA PHE A 87 6.46 -0.62 16.48
C PHE A 87 7.01 -1.80 17.29
N ASP A 88 7.24 -1.58 18.59
CA ASP A 88 7.74 -2.62 19.49
C ASP A 88 6.67 -3.71 19.72
N THR A 89 6.94 -4.89 19.17
CA THR A 89 6.06 -6.07 19.27
C THR A 89 6.08 -6.75 20.64
N SER A 90 6.96 -6.35 21.56
CA SER A 90 7.00 -6.91 22.93
C SER A 90 5.91 -6.31 23.84
N LYS A 91 5.24 -5.25 23.38
CA LYS A 91 4.14 -4.58 24.07
C LYS A 91 2.90 -5.48 24.22
N SER A 92 2.04 -5.11 25.16
CA SER A 92 0.79 -5.83 25.42
C SER A 92 -0.11 -5.88 24.18
N ARG A 93 -0.96 -6.90 24.11
CA ARG A 93 -1.88 -7.09 22.98
C ARG A 93 -2.78 -5.86 22.79
N GLU A 94 -3.21 -5.27 23.89
CA GLU A 94 -4.03 -4.07 23.93
C GLU A 94 -3.31 -2.87 23.30
N GLU A 95 -2.04 -2.64 23.65
CA GLU A 95 -1.22 -1.57 23.06
C GLU A 95 -1.00 -1.77 21.54
N LEU A 96 -0.75 -3.02 21.11
CA LEU A 96 -0.58 -3.33 19.69
C LEU A 96 -1.87 -3.02 18.90
N LEU A 97 -3.03 -3.39 19.45
CA LEU A 97 -4.33 -3.12 18.84
C LEU A 97 -4.67 -1.64 18.83
N GLU A 98 -4.33 -0.90 19.89
CA GLU A 98 -4.51 0.54 19.94
C GLU A 98 -3.66 1.25 18.88
N TYR A 99 -2.39 0.90 18.78
CA TYR A 99 -1.50 1.41 17.73
C TYR A 99 -2.05 1.14 16.32
N LEU A 100 -2.51 -0.09 16.07
CA LEU A 100 -3.11 -0.47 14.80
C LEU A 100 -4.38 0.33 14.47
N LYS A 101 -5.28 0.50 15.44
CA LYS A 101 -6.52 1.26 15.26
C LYS A 101 -6.24 2.74 14.97
N ARG A 102 -5.30 3.35 15.71
CA ARG A 102 -4.88 4.74 15.47
C ARG A 102 -4.26 4.90 14.08
N THR A 103 -3.39 3.97 13.69
CA THR A 103 -2.75 3.95 12.36
C THR A 103 -3.77 3.82 11.23
N GLU A 104 -4.73 2.91 11.38
CA GLU A 104 -5.83 2.71 10.42
C GLU A 104 -6.73 3.94 10.31
N ALA A 105 -7.09 4.56 11.43
CA ALA A 105 -7.90 5.77 11.46
C ALA A 105 -7.20 6.95 10.78
N LEU A 106 -5.91 7.16 11.06
CA LEU A 106 -5.11 8.20 10.42
C LEU A 106 -5.03 8.01 8.90
N ARG A 107 -4.74 6.79 8.45
CA ARG A 107 -4.65 6.48 7.01
C ARG A 107 -5.99 6.62 6.30
N LYS A 108 -7.11 6.35 6.99
CA LYS A 108 -8.44 6.63 6.48
C LYS A 108 -8.72 8.13 6.36
N ALA A 109 -8.38 8.91 7.39
CA ALA A 109 -8.57 10.36 7.35
C ALA A 109 -7.78 11.00 6.20
N LEU A 110 -6.49 10.68 6.09
CA LEU A 110 -5.63 11.17 5.00
C LEU A 110 -6.11 10.73 3.61
N LYS A 111 -6.73 9.55 3.49
CA LYS A 111 -7.27 9.06 2.21
C LYS A 111 -8.38 10.00 1.70
N GLU A 112 -9.20 10.54 2.58
CA GLU A 112 -10.29 11.46 2.21
C GLU A 112 -9.76 12.81 1.70
N GLU A 113 -8.50 13.15 1.94
CA GLU A 113 -7.84 14.35 1.42
C GLU A 113 -7.28 14.16 -0.01
N VAL A 114 -7.21 12.91 -0.48
CA VAL A 114 -6.72 12.61 -1.84
C VAL A 114 -7.85 12.84 -2.83
N ASN A 115 -7.58 13.63 -3.87
CA ASN A 115 -8.44 13.75 -5.05
C ASN A 115 -7.83 12.96 -6.22
N PRO A 116 -8.28 11.72 -6.50
CA PRO A 116 -7.74 10.90 -7.58
C PRO A 116 -7.85 11.58 -8.95
N LYS A 117 -8.94 12.30 -9.21
CA LYS A 117 -9.17 12.96 -10.49
C LYS A 117 -8.14 14.06 -10.74
N GLU A 118 -7.93 14.95 -9.77
CA GLU A 118 -6.93 16.03 -9.89
C GLU A 118 -5.52 15.47 -10.04
N LEU A 119 -5.19 14.43 -9.27
CA LEU A 119 -3.89 13.77 -9.42
C LEU A 119 -3.75 13.16 -10.83
N TRP A 120 -4.79 12.52 -11.34
CA TRP A 120 -4.80 11.97 -12.69
C TRP A 120 -4.59 13.07 -13.74
N GLU A 121 -5.31 14.19 -13.66
CA GLU A 121 -5.15 15.35 -14.56
C GLU A 121 -3.72 15.91 -14.54
N LEU A 122 -3.03 15.81 -13.40
CA LEU A 122 -1.65 16.26 -13.26
C LEU A 122 -0.64 15.33 -13.95
N VAL A 123 -0.87 14.00 -13.92
CA VAL A 123 0.15 13.02 -14.35
C VAL A 123 -0.20 12.24 -15.62
N HIS A 124 -1.44 12.28 -16.12
CA HIS A 124 -1.88 11.36 -17.19
C HIS A 124 -1.15 11.54 -18.54
N GLY A 125 -0.68 12.77 -18.83
CA GLY A 125 0.06 13.11 -20.04
C GLY A 125 1.55 12.76 -19.99
N GLU A 126 2.07 12.42 -18.81
CA GLU A 126 3.48 12.13 -18.60
C GLU A 126 3.83 10.70 -19.05
N ARG A 127 4.97 10.55 -19.74
CA ARG A 127 5.47 9.23 -20.19
C ARG A 127 6.40 8.58 -19.16
N GLU A 128 6.14 8.83 -17.88
CA GLU A 128 7.03 8.45 -16.78
C GLU A 128 6.41 7.42 -15.83
N ILE A 129 7.28 6.77 -15.05
CA ILE A 129 6.92 5.84 -13.99
C ILE A 129 7.07 6.59 -12.68
N PHE A 130 5.97 6.93 -12.02
CA PHE A 130 6.00 7.54 -10.70
C PHE A 130 6.01 6.48 -9.60
N ASP A 131 6.82 6.71 -8.58
CA ASP A 131 6.72 5.94 -7.35
C ASP A 131 5.63 6.53 -6.42
N ASN A 132 5.24 5.74 -5.42
CA ASN A 132 4.21 6.12 -4.47
C ASN A 132 4.57 7.36 -3.65
N LYS A 133 5.85 7.58 -3.38
CA LYS A 133 6.29 8.67 -2.52
C LYS A 133 6.14 9.99 -3.26
N TYR A 134 6.58 10.05 -4.51
CA TYR A 134 6.40 11.21 -5.38
C TYR A 134 4.91 11.56 -5.57
N LEU A 135 4.05 10.58 -5.87
CA LEU A 135 2.62 10.84 -6.01
C LEU A 135 1.99 11.33 -4.69
N ALA A 136 2.47 10.84 -3.55
CA ALA A 136 2.04 11.34 -2.25
C ALA A 136 2.55 12.77 -1.99
N GLU A 137 3.75 13.13 -2.46
CA GLU A 137 4.29 14.49 -2.37
C GLU A 137 3.44 15.47 -3.19
N LEU A 138 2.93 15.05 -4.36
CA LEU A 138 1.99 15.85 -5.14
C LEU A 138 0.65 16.08 -4.43
N CYS A 139 0.16 15.11 -3.66
CA CYS A 139 -1.12 15.23 -2.94
C CYS A 139 -0.99 15.99 -1.61
N PHE A 140 0.07 15.73 -0.84
CA PHE A 140 0.17 16.15 0.57
C PHE A 140 1.28 17.20 0.81
N GLY A 141 2.13 17.47 -0.17
CA GLY A 141 3.36 18.24 0.01
C GLY A 141 4.41 17.48 0.82
N GLU A 142 5.55 18.15 1.07
CA GLU A 142 6.62 17.60 1.92
C GLU A 142 6.47 18.06 3.38
N PRO A 143 6.75 17.19 4.37
CA PRO A 143 7.28 15.82 4.24
C PRO A 143 6.22 14.72 4.12
N VAL A 144 6.50 13.70 3.29
CA VAL A 144 5.67 12.49 3.14
C VAL A 144 6.07 11.38 4.11
N THR A 145 5.08 10.67 4.64
CA THR A 145 5.25 9.55 5.57
C THR A 145 4.61 8.27 5.03
N ASP A 146 4.87 7.14 5.70
CA ASP A 146 4.18 5.85 5.44
C ASP A 146 2.64 6.00 5.45
N HIS A 147 2.10 6.95 6.21
CA HIS A 147 0.65 7.19 6.28
C HIS A 147 0.13 7.88 5.02
N HIS A 148 0.84 8.89 4.52
CA HIS A 148 0.50 9.59 3.27
C HIS A 148 0.56 8.64 2.07
N VAL A 149 1.62 7.82 1.98
CA VAL A 149 1.74 6.79 0.93
C VAL A 149 0.60 5.78 0.97
N SER A 150 0.25 5.28 2.16
CA SER A 150 -0.86 4.34 2.30
C SER A 150 -2.21 4.98 1.95
N ALA A 151 -2.45 6.21 2.38
CA ALA A 151 -3.65 6.97 2.06
C ALA A 151 -3.83 7.16 0.54
N LEU A 152 -2.77 7.58 -0.16
CA LEU A 152 -2.76 7.65 -1.62
C LEU A 152 -3.15 6.32 -2.25
N VAL A 153 -2.43 5.24 -1.92
CA VAL A 153 -2.66 3.92 -2.53
C VAL A 153 -4.09 3.43 -2.28
N ARG A 154 -4.66 3.70 -1.11
CA ARG A 154 -6.05 3.39 -0.79
C ARG A 154 -7.04 4.18 -1.66
N ALA A 155 -6.83 5.47 -1.83
CA ALA A 155 -7.69 6.32 -2.65
C ALA A 155 -7.66 5.86 -4.13
N LEU A 156 -6.47 5.61 -4.67
CA LEU A 156 -6.30 5.11 -6.03
C LEU A 156 -6.84 3.70 -6.25
N PHE A 157 -6.79 2.85 -5.21
CA PHE A 157 -7.38 1.51 -5.27
C PHE A 157 -8.91 1.53 -5.28
N GLU A 158 -9.53 2.51 -4.63
CA GLU A 158 -10.99 2.69 -4.57
C GLU A 158 -11.54 3.43 -5.81
N ASP A 159 -10.77 4.33 -6.44
CA ASP A 159 -11.17 5.07 -7.65
C ASP A 159 -11.02 4.24 -8.93
N ARG A 160 -12.06 3.48 -9.28
CA ARG A 160 -12.08 2.65 -10.49
C ARG A 160 -12.32 3.42 -11.79
N LEU A 161 -12.56 4.73 -11.72
CA LEU A 161 -12.89 5.56 -12.88
C LEU A 161 -11.63 6.05 -13.60
N HIS A 162 -10.66 6.55 -12.84
CA HIS A 162 -9.40 7.07 -13.38
C HIS A 162 -8.26 6.07 -13.21
N PHE A 163 -8.38 5.13 -12.25
CA PHE A 163 -7.34 4.16 -11.94
C PHE A 163 -7.87 2.71 -11.95
N ASP A 164 -7.35 1.88 -12.86
CA ASP A 164 -7.64 0.45 -12.87
C ASP A 164 -6.53 -0.32 -12.14
N SER A 165 -6.88 -0.86 -10.97
CA SER A 165 -5.98 -1.72 -10.21
C SER A 165 -6.06 -3.15 -10.72
N ARG A 166 -5.11 -3.54 -11.58
CA ARG A 166 -4.94 -4.93 -12.01
C ARG A 166 -3.74 -5.55 -11.32
N MET A 167 -3.93 -6.75 -10.79
CA MET A 167 -2.77 -7.58 -10.48
C MET A 167 -2.06 -7.91 -11.79
N ALA A 168 -0.84 -7.40 -11.97
CA ALA A 168 0.01 -7.87 -13.06
C ALA A 168 0.28 -9.36 -12.84
N SER A 169 -0.29 -10.19 -13.71
CA SER A 169 0.00 -11.61 -13.75
C SER A 169 1.39 -11.78 -14.36
N SER A 170 2.42 -11.74 -13.52
CA SER A 170 3.76 -12.23 -13.86
C SER A 170 3.83 -13.73 -13.67
#